data_AF-A0A920GZG9-F1
#
_entry.id   AF-A0A920GZG9-F1
#
_cell.length_a   1.000
_cell.length_b   1.000
_cell.length_c   1.000
_cell.angle_alpha   90.00
_cell.angle_beta   90.00
_cell.angle_gamma   90.00
#
_symmetry.space_group_name_H-M   'P 1'
#
loop_
_entity.id
_entity.type
_entity.pdbx_description
1 polymer ?
#
loop_
_entity_poly.entity_id
_entity_poly.type
_entity_poly.pdbx_seq_one_letter_code
_entity_poly.pdbx_strand_id
1 'polypeptide(L)'
;MCKQKIYPLPQFAFLILLICFSNLTKQIEWTYQAGEIDVSLHQPNLTLEEKWSQFGIVKTQAMIYNSIEEAQIGELVVFPETALVISENDNLDFMNEIKLLSSQKNLTLVTGIVERENNYKIRNRLRFLGLADKNMIKLN
;
A
#
# COMPACT_ATOMS: atom_id res chain seq x y z
N MET A 1 67.15 32.74 12.99
CA MET A 1 66.31 31.61 13.44
C MET A 1 64.93 31.75 12.78
N CYS A 2 64.69 31.09 11.65
CA CYS A 2 63.39 31.13 10.98
C CYS A 2 62.65 29.82 11.32
N LYS A 3 61.60 29.90 12.13
CA LYS A 3 60.77 28.74 12.50
C LYS A 3 60.03 28.28 11.25
N GLN A 4 60.39 27.12 10.70
CA GLN A 4 59.64 26.50 9.62
C GLN A 4 58.23 26.17 10.13
N LYS A 5 57.20 26.74 9.49
CA LYS A 5 55.81 26.35 9.72
C LYS A 5 55.64 24.93 9.19
N ILE A 6 55.57 23.96 10.10
CA ILE A 6 55.25 22.57 9.77
C ILE A 6 53.76 22.54 9.43
N TYR A 7 53.45 22.49 8.14
CA TYR A 7 52.08 22.28 7.67
C TYR A 7 51.65 20.86 8.02
N PRO A 8 50.41 20.64 8.49
CA PRO A 8 49.97 19.32 8.95
C PRO A 8 49.61 18.39 7.78
N LEU A 9 50.57 18.14 6.89
CA LEU A 9 50.50 17.12 5.84
C LEU A 9 49.92 15.76 6.30
N PRO A 10 50.30 15.20 7.47
CA PRO A 10 49.73 13.93 7.90
C PRO A 10 48.24 14.02 8.25
N GLN A 11 47.73 15.18 8.68
CA GLN A 11 46.31 15.36 9.02
C GLN A 11 45.45 15.41 7.75
N PHE A 12 45.93 16.06 6.69
CA PHE A 12 45.27 16.06 5.39
C PHE A 12 45.25 14.67 4.75
N ALA A 13 46.35 13.93 4.83
CA ALA A 13 46.41 12.54 4.35
C ALA A 13 45.43 11.64 5.10
N PHE A 14 45.31 11.79 6.42
CA PHE A 14 44.35 11.07 7.24
C PHE A 14 42.90 11.40 6.88
N LEU A 15 42.60 12.68 6.61
CA LEU A 15 41.26 13.11 6.19
C LEU A 15 40.87 12.49 4.83
N ILE A 16 41.79 12.48 3.87
CA ILE A 16 41.59 11.85 2.56
C ILE A 16 41.35 10.35 2.73
N LEU A 17 42.13 9.68 3.59
CA LEU A 17 41.95 8.25 3.89
C LEU A 17 40.56 7.97 4.46
N LEU A 18 40.07 8.78 5.40
CA LEU A 18 38.73 8.64 5.98
C LEU A 18 37.63 8.82 4.93
N ILE A 19 37.76 9.80 4.03
CA ILE A 19 36.80 10.04 2.93
C ILE A 19 36.82 8.88 1.92
N CYS A 20 37.98 8.30 1.63
CA CYS A 20 38.06 7.13 0.75
C CYS A 20 37.44 5.88 1.39
N PHE A 21 37.67 5.65 2.68
CA PHE A 21 37.08 4.51 3.41
C PHE A 21 35.58 4.66 3.65
N SER A 22 35.05 5.88 3.81
CA SER A 22 33.60 6.10 3.95
C SER A 22 32.82 5.76 2.69
N ASN A 23 33.44 5.84 1.51
CA ASN A 23 32.82 5.39 0.26
C ASN A 23 32.90 3.86 0.07
N LEU A 24 33.75 3.17 0.85
CA LEU A 24 33.94 1.72 0.76
C LEU A 24 32.99 0.92 1.66
N THR A 25 32.32 1.59 2.61
CA THR A 25 31.20 0.98 3.35
C THR A 25 30.00 0.85 2.42
N LYS A 26 30.03 -0.19 1.57
CA LYS A 26 28.93 -0.60 0.72
C LYS A 26 27.65 -0.79 1.53
N GLN A 27 26.53 -0.36 0.97
CA GLN A 27 25.21 -0.76 1.41
C GLN A 27 25.08 -2.27 1.20
N ILE A 28 24.87 -3.02 2.29
CA ILE A 28 24.51 -4.44 2.19
C ILE A 28 23.09 -4.48 1.66
N GLU A 29 22.92 -4.96 0.43
CA GLU A 29 21.60 -5.23 -0.14
C GLU A 29 21.04 -6.51 0.50
N TRP A 30 20.14 -6.35 1.46
CA TRP A 30 19.48 -7.46 2.16
C TRP A 30 18.44 -8.19 1.31
N THR A 31 18.10 -7.65 0.14
CA THR A 31 16.99 -8.10 -0.69
C THR A 31 17.41 -8.17 -2.15
N TYR A 32 16.85 -9.13 -2.88
CA TYR A 32 16.94 -9.20 -4.33
C TYR A 32 15.55 -9.00 -4.93
N GLN A 33 15.48 -8.48 -6.15
CA GLN A 33 14.23 -8.35 -6.87
C GLN A 33 13.71 -9.74 -7.26
N ALA A 34 12.56 -10.14 -6.73
CA ALA A 34 11.92 -11.43 -7.02
C ALA A 34 11.01 -11.37 -8.26
N GLY A 35 10.51 -10.18 -8.61
CA GLY A 35 9.61 -9.96 -9.73
C GLY A 35 9.14 -8.50 -9.77
N GLU A 36 8.28 -8.21 -10.72
CA GLU A 36 7.62 -6.91 -10.90
C GLU A 36 6.13 -7.17 -11.14
N ILE A 37 5.29 -6.34 -10.53
CA ILE A 37 3.84 -6.39 -10.69
C ILE A 37 3.34 -4.98 -10.92
N ASP A 38 2.33 -4.85 -11.77
CA ASP A 38 1.62 -3.59 -11.93
C ASP A 38 0.69 -3.37 -10.73
N VAL A 39 0.73 -2.15 -10.18
CA VAL A 39 -0.04 -1.78 -9.00
C VAL A 39 -0.71 -0.44 -9.22
N SER A 40 -2.01 -0.35 -8.95
CA SER A 40 -2.72 0.92 -8.82
C SER A 40 -3.25 1.12 -7.41
N LEU A 41 -3.10 2.35 -6.91
CA LEU A 41 -3.58 2.77 -5.60
C LEU A 41 -4.69 3.82 -5.79
N HIS A 42 -5.87 3.52 -5.28
CA HIS A 42 -7.07 4.35 -5.46
C HIS A 42 -7.53 4.92 -4.12
N GLN A 43 -7.70 6.24 -4.05
CA GLN A 43 -8.19 6.92 -2.86
C GLN A 43 -9.40 7.80 -3.19
N PRO A 44 -10.58 7.54 -2.59
CA PRO A 44 -11.80 8.32 -2.86
C PRO A 44 -11.73 9.82 -2.55
N ASN A 45 -10.71 10.26 -1.79
CA ASN A 45 -10.52 11.63 -1.30
C ASN A 45 -11.83 12.21 -0.72
N LEU A 46 -12.31 11.55 0.34
CA LEU A 46 -13.52 11.92 1.07
C LEU A 46 -13.12 12.53 2.42
N THR A 47 -13.84 13.56 2.84
CA THR A 47 -13.82 14.00 4.24
C THR A 47 -14.38 12.90 5.14
N LEU A 48 -14.13 13.01 6.46
CA LEU A 48 -14.63 12.01 7.41
C LEU A 48 -16.16 11.95 7.41
N GLU A 49 -16.85 13.08 7.31
CA GLU A 49 -18.32 13.11 7.26
C GLU A 49 -18.84 12.47 5.98
N GLU A 50 -18.28 12.83 4.83
CA GLU A 50 -18.70 12.25 3.55
C GLU A 50 -18.46 10.73 3.51
N LYS A 51 -17.35 10.25 4.08
CA LYS A 51 -17.02 8.81 4.15
C LYS A 51 -18.14 7.96 4.73
N TRP A 52 -18.85 8.47 5.74
CA TRP A 52 -19.94 7.74 6.41
C TRP A 52 -21.32 8.09 5.85
N SER A 53 -21.38 8.90 4.79
CA SER A 53 -22.61 9.27 4.11
C SER A 53 -22.94 8.33 2.94
N GLN A 54 -24.20 8.36 2.49
CA GLN A 54 -24.61 7.64 1.28
C GLN A 54 -23.82 8.07 0.04
N PHE A 55 -23.46 9.36 -0.05
CA PHE A 55 -22.62 9.86 -1.13
C PHE A 55 -21.23 9.21 -1.12
N GLY A 56 -20.60 9.11 0.05
CA GLY A 56 -19.28 8.47 0.19
C GLY A 56 -19.30 6.99 -0.16
N ILE A 57 -20.36 6.28 0.23
CA ILE A 57 -20.59 4.88 -0.15
C ILE A 57 -20.64 4.74 -1.68
N VAL A 58 -21.53 5.48 -2.34
CA VAL A 58 -21.74 5.39 -3.79
C VAL A 58 -20.48 5.81 -4.55
N LYS A 59 -19.84 6.92 -4.14
CA LYS A 59 -18.60 7.40 -4.77
C LYS A 59 -17.47 6.38 -4.66
N THR A 60 -17.33 5.74 -3.49
CA THR A 60 -16.27 4.73 -3.29
C THR A 60 -16.55 3.46 -4.08
N GLN A 61 -17.80 2.98 -4.10
CA GLN A 61 -18.18 1.81 -4.91
C GLN A 61 -17.99 2.05 -6.41
N ALA A 62 -18.39 3.22 -6.91
CA ALA A 62 -18.15 3.61 -8.30
C ALA A 62 -16.65 3.66 -8.64
N MET A 63 -15.83 4.20 -7.75
CA MET A 63 -14.37 4.20 -7.93
C MET A 63 -13.80 2.78 -7.98
N ILE A 64 -14.31 1.85 -7.15
CA ILE A 64 -13.91 0.44 -7.20
C ILE A 64 -14.28 -0.18 -8.55
N TYR A 65 -15.50 0.01 -9.05
CA TYR A 65 -15.87 -0.50 -10.38
C TYR A 65 -14.96 0.04 -11.48
N ASN A 66 -14.78 1.37 -11.53
CA ASN A 66 -13.94 2.01 -12.54
C ASN A 66 -12.50 1.51 -12.44
N SER A 67 -11.96 1.32 -11.24
CA SER A 67 -10.60 0.78 -11.07
C SER A 67 -10.45 -0.63 -11.62
N ILE A 68 -11.47 -1.49 -11.47
CA ILE A 68 -11.47 -2.84 -12.04
C ILE A 68 -11.58 -2.75 -13.57
N GLU A 69 -12.42 -1.85 -14.10
CA GLU A 69 -12.61 -1.64 -15.53
C GLU A 69 -11.36 -1.09 -16.22
N GLU A 70 -10.62 -0.20 -15.58
CA GLU A 70 -9.42 0.45 -16.12
C GLU A 70 -8.14 -0.40 -15.92
N ALA A 71 -8.13 -1.29 -14.92
CA ALA A 71 -6.96 -2.10 -14.60
C ALA A 71 -6.58 -3.09 -15.71
N GLN A 72 -5.27 -3.31 -15.85
CA GLN A 72 -4.66 -4.27 -16.75
C GLN A 72 -4.80 -5.70 -16.21
N ILE A 73 -4.79 -6.70 -17.10
CA ILE A 73 -4.87 -8.10 -16.69
C ILE A 73 -3.70 -8.44 -15.76
N GLY A 74 -3.98 -9.01 -14.58
CA GLY A 74 -2.94 -9.37 -13.61
C GLY A 74 -2.55 -8.27 -12.62
N GLU A 75 -3.10 -7.06 -12.75
CA GLU A 75 -2.77 -5.92 -11.90
C GLU A 75 -3.26 -6.10 -10.44
N LEU A 76 -2.50 -5.56 -9.49
CA LEU A 76 -2.87 -5.43 -8.09
C LEU A 76 -3.54 -4.06 -7.86
N VAL A 77 -4.85 -4.07 -7.64
CA VAL A 77 -5.64 -2.88 -7.36
C VAL A 77 -5.80 -2.72 -5.85
N VAL A 78 -5.37 -1.59 -5.29
CA VAL A 78 -5.35 -1.37 -3.83
C VAL A 78 -6.20 -0.17 -3.44
N PHE A 79 -7.05 -0.36 -2.43
CA PHE A 79 -7.81 0.68 -1.75
C PHE A 79 -7.37 0.79 -0.28
N PRO A 80 -7.49 1.98 0.34
CA PRO A 80 -7.05 2.24 1.70
C PRO A 80 -7.88 1.48 2.75
N GLU A 81 -7.42 1.56 4.01
CA GLU A 81 -8.14 1.01 5.18
C GLU A 81 -9.56 1.59 5.28
N THR A 82 -10.54 0.71 5.49
CA THR A 82 -11.96 1.05 5.62
C THR A 82 -12.47 1.91 4.45
N ALA A 83 -12.06 1.60 3.21
CA ALA A 83 -12.67 2.17 2.01
C ALA A 83 -14.15 1.76 1.89
N LEU A 84 -14.45 0.50 2.21
CA LEU A 84 -15.82 0.00 2.32
C LEU A 84 -16.31 0.12 3.77
N VAL A 85 -17.22 1.07 4.00
CA VAL A 85 -17.83 1.32 5.32
C VAL A 85 -19.02 0.41 5.63
N ILE A 86 -19.63 -0.18 4.58
CA ILE A 86 -20.67 -1.20 4.70
C ILE A 86 -20.00 -2.57 4.83
N SER A 87 -20.52 -3.42 5.70
CA SER A 87 -19.98 -4.76 5.90
C SER A 87 -20.23 -5.68 4.70
N GLU A 88 -19.40 -6.71 4.52
CA GLU A 88 -19.53 -7.67 3.42
C GLU A 88 -20.92 -8.32 3.41
N ASN A 89 -21.44 -8.69 4.59
CA ASN A 89 -22.76 -9.30 4.76
C ASN A 89 -23.91 -8.33 4.42
N ASP A 90 -23.71 -7.03 4.67
CA ASP A 90 -24.71 -5.99 4.40
C ASP A 90 -24.65 -5.49 2.94
N ASN A 91 -23.67 -5.95 2.15
CA ASN A 91 -23.40 -5.47 0.79
C ASN A 91 -23.05 -6.61 -0.18
N LEU A 92 -23.68 -7.77 0.01
CA LEU A 92 -23.34 -9.02 -0.68
C LEU A 92 -23.38 -8.89 -2.21
N ASP A 93 -24.37 -8.20 -2.77
CA ASP A 93 -24.52 -8.07 -4.22
C ASP A 93 -23.32 -7.36 -4.84
N PHE A 94 -22.96 -6.18 -4.32
CA PHE A 94 -21.77 -5.44 -4.73
C PHE A 94 -20.51 -6.29 -4.57
N MET A 95 -20.35 -6.96 -3.41
CA MET A 95 -19.16 -7.76 -3.11
C MET A 95 -19.00 -8.95 -4.06
N ASN A 96 -20.09 -9.63 -4.39
CA ASN A 96 -20.11 -10.73 -5.34
C ASN A 96 -19.79 -10.25 -6.77
N GLU A 97 -20.31 -9.08 -7.14
CA GLU A 97 -20.06 -8.50 -8.46
C GLU A 97 -18.58 -8.11 -8.63
N ILE A 98 -18.01 -7.33 -7.71
CA ILE A 98 -16.60 -6.95 -7.81
C ILE A 98 -15.68 -8.18 -7.75
N LYS A 99 -16.05 -9.23 -6.99
CA LYS A 99 -15.32 -10.49 -6.96
C LYS A 99 -15.32 -11.17 -8.32
N LEU A 100 -16.48 -11.25 -8.97
CA LEU A 100 -16.62 -11.83 -10.30
C LEU A 100 -15.79 -11.04 -11.32
N LEU A 101 -15.93 -9.71 -11.35
CA LEU A 101 -15.21 -8.83 -12.29
C LEU A 101 -13.69 -8.91 -12.09
N SER A 102 -13.21 -8.86 -10.84
CA SER A 102 -11.78 -9.02 -10.54
C SER A 102 -11.26 -10.38 -10.98
N SER A 103 -12.04 -11.45 -10.78
CA SER A 103 -11.64 -12.80 -11.19
C SER A 103 -11.56 -12.94 -12.71
N GLN A 104 -12.50 -12.35 -13.46
CA GLN A 104 -12.53 -12.41 -14.92
C GLN A 104 -11.31 -11.73 -15.57
N LYS A 105 -10.80 -10.66 -14.95
CA LYS A 105 -9.58 -9.96 -15.40
C LYS A 105 -8.30 -10.50 -14.78
N ASN A 106 -8.35 -11.57 -13.99
CA ASN A 106 -7.20 -12.08 -13.23
C ASN A 106 -6.54 -10.99 -12.36
N LEU A 107 -7.34 -10.08 -11.80
CA LEU A 107 -6.87 -9.02 -10.91
C LEU A 107 -6.78 -9.54 -9.48
N THR A 108 -5.97 -8.87 -8.67
CA THR A 108 -6.10 -8.94 -7.21
C THR A 108 -6.59 -7.57 -6.72
N LEU A 109 -7.81 -7.52 -6.19
CA LEU A 109 -8.34 -6.33 -5.53
C LEU A 109 -8.15 -6.46 -4.02
N VAL A 110 -7.49 -5.47 -3.42
CA VAL A 110 -7.28 -5.37 -1.98
C VAL A 110 -7.98 -4.14 -1.46
N THR A 111 -8.91 -4.30 -0.51
CA THR A 111 -9.64 -3.18 0.06
C THR A 111 -9.83 -3.34 1.56
N GLY A 112 -9.80 -2.22 2.29
CA GLY A 112 -10.20 -2.19 3.68
C GLY A 112 -11.73 -2.18 3.80
N ILE A 113 -12.27 -3.06 4.63
CA ILE A 113 -13.71 -3.18 4.87
C ILE A 113 -14.02 -3.27 6.38
N VAL A 114 -15.17 -2.74 6.77
CA VAL A 114 -15.72 -2.91 8.11
C VAL A 114 -16.36 -4.30 8.24
N GLU A 115 -16.04 -5.04 9.29
CA GLU A 115 -16.80 -6.22 9.69
C GLU A 115 -17.62 -5.92 10.94
N ARG A 116 -18.87 -6.40 10.93
CA ARG A 116 -19.77 -6.38 12.08
C ARG A 116 -20.00 -7.81 12.55
N GLU A 117 -19.43 -8.14 13.70
CA GLU A 117 -19.67 -9.41 14.39
C GLU A 117 -20.75 -9.15 15.44
N ASN A 118 -22.00 -9.46 15.11
CA ASN A 118 -23.20 -9.08 15.87
C ASN A 118 -23.36 -7.55 16.03
N ASN A 119 -24.39 -7.11 16.78
CA ASN A 119 -24.70 -5.68 16.96
C ASN A 119 -23.66 -4.88 17.78
N TYR A 120 -22.65 -5.53 18.35
CA TYR A 120 -21.80 -4.91 19.37
C TYR A 120 -20.32 -4.80 18.99
N LYS A 121 -19.88 -5.43 17.89
CA LYS A 121 -18.46 -5.54 17.60
C LYS A 121 -18.17 -5.17 16.16
N ILE A 122 -17.44 -4.07 16.01
CA ILE A 122 -17.01 -3.54 14.73
C ILE A 122 -15.49 -3.68 14.63
N ARG A 123 -15.01 -4.24 13.52
CA ARG A 123 -13.59 -4.48 13.27
C ARG A 123 -13.19 -3.97 11.90
N ASN A 124 -11.95 -3.51 11.77
CA ASN A 124 -11.33 -3.25 10.48
C ASN A 124 -10.71 -4.54 9.93
N ARG A 125 -10.94 -4.78 8.64
CA ARG A 125 -10.39 -5.92 7.92
C ARG A 125 -9.80 -5.49 6.60
N LEU A 126 -8.89 -6.31 6.11
CA LEU A 126 -8.46 -6.30 4.73
C LEU A 126 -9.15 -7.46 4.01
N ARG A 127 -9.72 -7.15 2.84
CA ARG A 127 -10.35 -8.12 1.95
C ARG A 127 -9.58 -8.17 0.65
N PHE A 128 -9.23 -9.40 0.26
CA PHE A 128 -8.62 -9.73 -1.02
C PHE A 128 -9.68 -10.44 -1.89
N LEU A 129 -9.81 -10.01 -3.14
CA LEU A 129 -10.78 -10.50 -4.11
C LEU A 129 -10.09 -10.74 -5.46
N GLY A 130 -10.64 -11.63 -6.29
CA GLY A 130 -10.05 -12.02 -7.58
C GLY A 130 -9.13 -13.22 -7.44
N LEU A 131 -7.90 -13.15 -7.97
CA LEU A 131 -6.95 -14.26 -7.95
C LEU A 131 -6.59 -14.73 -6.53
N ALA A 132 -6.47 -13.79 -5.60
CA ALA A 132 -6.26 -14.07 -4.19
C ALA A 132 -7.57 -13.79 -3.44
N ASP A 133 -8.39 -14.82 -3.21
CA ASP A 133 -9.59 -14.70 -2.35
C ASP A 133 -9.23 -15.04 -0.90
N LYS A 134 -9.05 -14.00 -0.07
CA LYS A 134 -8.67 -14.14 1.34
C LYS A 134 -9.17 -12.97 2.19
N ASN A 135 -9.31 -13.18 3.49
CA ASN A 135 -9.60 -12.13 4.46
C ASN A 135 -8.52 -12.08 5.56
N MET A 136 -8.22 -10.88 6.06
CA MET A 136 -7.30 -10.65 7.18
C MET A 136 -7.91 -9.66 8.15
N ILE A 137 -7.78 -9.94 9.45
CA ILE A 137 -8.35 -9.13 10.53
C ILE A 137 -7.21 -8.33 11.16
N LYS A 138 -7.44 -7.03 11.40
CA LYS A 138 -6.50 -6.21 12.17
C LYS A 138 -6.58 -6.63 13.64
N LEU A 139 -5.49 -7.17 14.18
CA LEU A 139 -5.35 -7.45 15.61
C LEU A 139 -4.92 -6.15 16.30
N ASN A 140 -5.69 -5.73 17.31
CA ASN A 140 -5.36 -4.61 18.19
C ASN A 140 -4.51 -5.08 19.36
#